data_AF-K0IKY9-F1
#
_entry.id   AF-K0IKY9-F1
#
_cell.length_a   1.000
_cell.length_b   1.000
_cell.length_c   1.000
_cell.angle_alpha   90.00
_cell.angle_beta   90.00
_cell.angle_gamma   90.00
#
_symmetry.space_group_name_H-M   'P 1'
#
loop_
_entity.id
_entity.type
_entity.pdbx_description
1 polymer ?
#
loop_
_entity_poly.entity_id
_entity_poly.type
_entity_poly.pdbx_seq_one_letter_code
_entity_poly.pdbx_strand_id
1 'polypeptide(L)'
;MKNALWPKRWQLPLLLAVASLSFHLLSFTSVVNANDQANSSPIIINEVEIDAPSNADDPLAWVELLNTGGTPVPLSRLNLTIITGDKEGDNVTHVSLKPDNGDPTMPAHSHHVVPVRTNLDHYLVGLQLFEDGVLLDEVQGLNDALADDRTWQRYPDGEDTGSFEDWVFAESTKGEDNGNLGKAIAECYLNPLCMSLDTPAHKSHVLNVDETAFTVDTFSTSSVTGMDLDQEEKKLVVRLSKSSEESDLSFIHISFPKTLLSGDFIVNIDQGESQQPFFAVENNTHSRLIIEFGPGDRTVEIVGTNVAPEFGGASILLAIASTTLALIIVARRYLAVK
;
A
#
# COMPACT_ATOMS: atom_id res chain seq x y z
N MET A 1 23.34 22.69 65.46
CA MET A 1 22.62 22.52 64.19
C MET A 1 23.19 23.53 63.19
N LYS A 2 24.11 23.10 62.32
CA LYS A 2 24.60 23.90 61.19
C LYS A 2 24.40 23.06 59.93
N ASN A 3 23.58 23.57 59.03
CA ASN A 3 23.18 22.94 57.78
C ASN A 3 24.41 22.73 56.89
N ALA A 4 24.65 21.49 56.49
CA ALA A 4 25.67 21.13 55.52
C ALA A 4 25.19 21.56 54.12
N LEU A 5 25.47 22.82 53.77
CA LEU A 5 25.37 23.30 52.40
C LEU A 5 26.45 22.60 51.57
N TRP A 6 26.02 21.79 50.61
CA TRP A 6 26.88 21.19 49.61
C TRP A 6 27.73 22.27 48.89
N PRO A 7 28.98 21.96 48.48
CA PRO A 7 29.80 22.95 47.79
C PRO A 7 29.18 23.32 46.43
N LYS A 8 29.00 24.62 46.17
CA LYS A 8 28.46 25.22 44.92
C LYS A 8 29.11 24.68 43.62
N ARG A 9 30.30 24.09 43.69
CA ARG A 9 31.01 23.50 42.53
C ARG A 9 30.43 22.19 42.01
N TRP A 10 29.53 21.54 42.75
CA TRP A 10 28.90 20.27 42.33
C TRP A 10 27.45 20.42 41.82
N GLN A 11 26.88 21.63 41.87
CA GLN A 11 25.48 21.85 41.53
C GLN A 11 25.23 21.84 40.01
N LEU A 12 26.17 22.32 39.19
CA LEU A 12 26.00 22.40 37.73
C LEU A 12 26.00 21.03 37.00
N PRO A 13 26.94 20.10 37.26
CA PRO A 13 26.95 18.80 36.56
C PRO A 13 25.81 17.87 37.00
N LEU A 14 25.31 17.99 38.24
CA LEU A 14 24.16 17.23 38.72
C LEU A 14 22.83 17.73 38.11
N LEU A 15 22.70 19.05 37.92
CA LEU A 15 21.54 19.67 37.25
C LEU A 15 21.46 19.30 35.76
N LEU A 16 22.59 19.19 35.07
CA LEU A 16 22.63 18.76 33.65
C LEU A 16 22.31 17.26 33.48
N ALA A 17 22.77 16.40 34.41
CA ALA A 17 22.46 14.96 34.37
C ALA A 17 20.98 14.66 34.70
N VAL A 18 20.36 15.40 35.63
CA VAL A 18 18.93 15.24 35.97
C VAL A 18 18.03 15.87 34.90
N ALA A 19 18.44 16.98 34.26
CA ALA A 19 17.69 17.57 33.14
C ALA A 19 17.65 16.64 31.91
N SER A 20 18.74 15.91 31.64
CA SER A 20 18.78 14.92 30.54
C SER A 20 17.90 13.69 30.80
N LEU A 21 17.76 13.26 32.05
CA LEU A 21 16.92 12.11 32.41
C LEU A 21 15.42 12.45 32.47
N SER A 22 15.09 13.72 32.72
CA SER A 22 13.71 14.21 32.84
C SER A 22 13.06 14.53 31.48
N PHE A 23 13.86 14.67 30.42
CA PHE A 23 13.38 15.02 29.07
C PHE A 23 13.07 13.78 28.20
N HIS A 24 13.20 12.56 28.73
CA HIS A 24 12.91 11.32 27.99
C HIS A 24 11.73 10.52 28.57
N LEU A 25 11.07 11.04 29.62
CA LEU A 25 9.95 10.34 30.28
C LEU A 25 8.56 10.94 30.01
N LEU A 26 8.45 11.89 29.07
CA LEU A 26 7.21 12.62 28.79
C LEU A 26 6.94 12.72 27.29
N SER A 27 6.53 11.60 26.67
CA SER A 27 5.67 11.61 25.48
C SER A 27 5.35 10.19 25.01
N PHE A 28 4.56 9.45 25.79
CA PHE A 28 3.70 8.39 25.25
C PHE A 28 2.44 8.31 26.12
N THR A 29 1.59 9.33 26.01
CA THR A 29 0.16 9.13 26.27
C THR A 29 -0.44 8.62 24.98
N SER A 30 -0.62 7.31 24.85
CA SER A 30 -1.53 6.75 23.87
C SER A 30 -2.93 7.27 24.19
N VAL A 31 -3.41 8.18 23.34
CA VAL A 31 -4.83 8.51 23.27
C VAL A 31 -5.52 7.28 22.70
N VAL A 32 -6.08 6.45 23.58
CA VAL A 32 -7.08 5.47 23.14
C VAL A 32 -8.36 6.26 22.95
N ASN A 33 -8.59 6.72 21.71
CA ASN A 33 -9.93 7.14 21.31
C ASN A 33 -10.80 5.89 21.25
N ALA A 34 -11.50 5.62 22.35
CA ALA A 34 -12.68 4.78 22.36
C ALA A 34 -13.87 5.67 21.98
N ASN A 35 -14.13 5.82 20.68
CA ASN A 35 -15.48 5.92 20.09
C ASN A 35 -15.35 6.15 18.59
N ASP A 36 -15.72 5.17 17.80
CA ASP A 36 -16.80 5.31 16.83
C ASP A 36 -17.01 3.93 16.21
N GLN A 37 -17.92 3.14 16.78
CA GLN A 37 -18.74 2.31 15.91
C GLN A 37 -19.67 3.27 15.16
N ALA A 38 -19.10 3.98 14.19
CA ALA A 38 -19.89 4.49 13.09
C ALA A 38 -20.57 3.26 12.50
N ASN A 39 -21.90 3.31 12.35
CA ASN A 39 -22.60 2.35 11.52
C ASN A 39 -21.90 2.36 10.16
N SER A 40 -21.04 1.37 9.90
CA SER A 40 -20.47 1.16 8.59
C SER A 40 -21.64 0.99 7.65
N SER A 41 -21.78 1.90 6.70
CA SER A 41 -22.76 1.71 5.64
C SER A 41 -22.51 0.34 5.02
N PRO A 42 -23.56 -0.46 4.74
CA PRO A 42 -23.35 -1.79 4.20
C PRO A 42 -22.89 -1.77 2.73
N ILE A 43 -22.70 -0.60 2.13
CA ILE A 43 -22.34 -0.46 0.73
C ILE A 43 -20.82 -0.44 0.60
N ILE A 44 -20.32 -1.36 -0.22
CA ILE A 44 -18.91 -1.43 -0.58
C ILE A 44 -18.74 -1.49 -2.10
N ILE A 45 -17.53 -1.25 -2.57
CA ILE A 45 -17.10 -1.50 -3.96
C ILE A 45 -16.81 -3.00 -4.07
N ASN A 46 -17.40 -3.70 -5.03
CA ASN A 46 -17.30 -5.16 -5.14
C ASN A 46 -16.55 -5.64 -6.38
N GLU A 47 -16.78 -5.01 -7.54
CA GLU A 47 -16.13 -5.37 -8.79
C GLU A 47 -15.85 -4.10 -9.60
N VAL A 48 -14.72 -4.07 -10.33
CA VAL A 48 -14.28 -2.92 -11.13
C VAL A 48 -13.76 -3.39 -12.47
N GLU A 49 -14.35 -2.85 -13.52
CA GLU A 49 -13.88 -2.88 -14.90
C GLU A 49 -13.25 -1.53 -15.25
N ILE A 50 -12.03 -1.57 -15.81
CA ILE A 50 -11.20 -0.39 -16.04
C ILE A 50 -11.08 -0.10 -17.54
N ASP A 51 -10.89 -1.13 -18.36
CA ASP A 51 -10.68 -1.00 -19.80
C ASP A 51 -11.24 -2.18 -20.59
N ALA A 52 -12.56 -2.36 -20.50
CA ALA A 52 -13.24 -3.39 -21.29
C ALA A 52 -13.01 -3.17 -22.80
N PRO A 53 -12.79 -4.25 -23.57
CA PRO A 53 -12.60 -4.16 -25.01
C PRO A 53 -13.81 -3.49 -25.66
N SER A 54 -13.58 -2.36 -26.34
CA SER A 54 -14.66 -1.50 -26.81
C SER A 54 -15.63 -2.27 -27.73
N ASN A 55 -16.85 -2.51 -27.26
CA ASN A 55 -18.00 -2.81 -28.11
C ASN A 55 -18.96 -1.61 -28.03
N ALA A 56 -19.80 -1.41 -29.06
CA ALA A 56 -20.58 -0.17 -29.18
C ALA A 56 -21.67 0.01 -28.10
N ASP A 57 -21.95 -1.04 -27.32
CA ASP A 57 -23.13 -1.11 -26.45
C ASP A 57 -22.80 -1.20 -24.94
N ASP A 58 -21.56 -1.48 -24.54
CA ASP A 58 -21.13 -1.54 -23.13
C ASP A 58 -20.30 -0.30 -22.73
N PRO A 59 -20.53 0.34 -21.56
CA PRO A 59 -19.57 1.28 -21.00
C PRO A 59 -18.14 0.73 -20.98
N LEU A 60 -17.18 1.57 -21.36
CA LEU A 60 -15.74 1.24 -21.40
C LEU A 60 -15.18 0.87 -20.02
N ALA A 61 -15.79 1.37 -18.94
CA ALA A 61 -15.45 1.05 -17.57
C ALA A 61 -16.73 1.03 -16.73
N TRP A 62 -16.73 0.28 -15.64
CA TRP A 62 -17.84 0.27 -14.70
C TRP A 62 -17.40 -0.16 -13.31
N VAL A 63 -18.16 0.27 -12.32
CA VAL A 63 -17.94 -0.07 -10.91
C VAL A 63 -19.20 -0.73 -10.40
N GLU A 64 -19.08 -1.90 -9.80
CA GLU A 64 -20.15 -2.55 -9.10
C GLU A 64 -20.07 -2.29 -7.60
N LEU A 65 -21.21 -1.95 -7.03
CA LEU A 65 -21.41 -1.80 -5.59
C LEU A 65 -22.19 -3.00 -5.05
N LEU A 66 -21.85 -3.46 -3.85
CA LEU A 66 -22.58 -4.50 -3.13
C LEU A 66 -23.21 -3.93 -1.86
N ASN A 67 -24.50 -4.19 -1.65
CA ASN A 67 -25.14 -3.97 -0.36
C ASN A 67 -25.01 -5.22 0.52
N THR A 68 -24.03 -5.25 1.40
CA THR A 68 -23.80 -6.35 2.35
C THR A 68 -24.86 -6.44 3.46
N GLY A 69 -25.73 -5.43 3.57
CA GLY A 69 -26.66 -5.24 4.67
C GLY A 69 -28.05 -5.79 4.39
N GLY A 70 -28.81 -5.99 5.46
CA GLY A 70 -30.17 -6.54 5.42
C GLY A 70 -31.27 -5.55 5.04
N THR A 71 -30.94 -4.31 4.65
CA THR A 71 -31.92 -3.26 4.34
C THR A 71 -31.58 -2.53 3.04
N PRO A 72 -32.58 -2.10 2.25
CA PRO A 72 -32.33 -1.30 1.06
C PRO A 72 -31.67 0.05 1.38
N VAL A 73 -30.76 0.49 0.51
CA VAL A 73 -30.03 1.77 0.63
C VAL A 73 -30.37 2.68 -0.54
N PRO A 74 -30.79 3.94 -0.30
CA PRO A 74 -31.04 4.90 -1.38
C PRO A 74 -29.75 5.26 -2.14
N LEU A 75 -29.77 5.12 -3.46
CA LEU A 75 -28.62 5.42 -4.32
C LEU A 75 -28.31 6.92 -4.38
N SER A 76 -29.30 7.78 -4.14
CA SER A 76 -29.11 9.24 -4.17
C SER A 76 -28.15 9.79 -3.10
N ARG A 77 -27.83 8.98 -2.09
CA ARG A 77 -26.89 9.31 -1.02
C ARG A 77 -25.46 8.96 -1.39
N LEU A 78 -25.26 8.13 -2.42
CA LEU A 78 -23.97 7.60 -2.82
C LEU A 78 -23.29 8.48 -3.88
N ASN A 79 -21.99 8.62 -3.76
CA ASN A 79 -21.14 9.24 -4.77
C ASN A 79 -19.84 8.46 -4.91
N LEU A 80 -19.35 8.32 -6.14
CA LEU A 80 -18.03 7.79 -6.44
C LEU A 80 -17.08 8.92 -6.84
N THR A 81 -15.85 8.83 -6.37
CA THR A 81 -14.72 9.63 -6.85
C THR A 81 -13.72 8.68 -7.47
N ILE A 82 -13.50 8.85 -8.77
CA ILE A 82 -12.58 8.05 -9.58
C ILE A 82 -11.35 8.91 -9.81
N ILE A 83 -10.18 8.38 -9.48
CA ILE A 83 -8.90 9.04 -9.63
C ILE A 83 -8.12 8.18 -10.63
N THR A 84 -7.89 8.73 -11.82
CA THR A 84 -7.00 8.15 -12.82
C THR A 84 -5.71 8.97 -12.87
N GLY A 85 -4.63 8.40 -13.36
CA GLY A 85 -3.35 9.09 -13.45
C GLY A 85 -2.68 8.78 -14.78
N ASP A 86 -2.20 9.83 -15.45
CA ASP A 86 -1.34 9.71 -16.61
C ASP A 86 0.01 10.42 -16.37
N LYS A 87 0.83 10.55 -17.42
CA LYS A 87 2.13 11.25 -17.33
C LYS A 87 2.01 12.76 -17.06
N GLU A 88 0.82 13.35 -17.19
CA GLU A 88 0.55 14.78 -17.03
C GLU A 88 -0.09 15.12 -15.66
N GLY A 89 -0.63 14.14 -14.94
CA GLY A 89 -1.08 14.25 -13.55
C GLY A 89 -2.30 13.39 -13.23
N ASP A 90 -2.82 13.53 -12.00
CA ASP A 90 -4.04 12.85 -11.58
C ASP A 90 -5.29 13.56 -12.11
N ASN A 91 -6.17 12.82 -12.77
CA ASN A 91 -7.49 13.25 -13.21
C ASN A 91 -8.55 12.74 -12.24
N VAL A 92 -9.39 13.63 -11.72
CA VAL A 92 -10.44 13.30 -10.74
C VAL A 92 -11.81 13.45 -11.38
N THR A 93 -12.56 12.34 -11.45
CA THR A 93 -13.93 12.28 -11.95
C THR A 93 -14.90 11.95 -10.83
N HIS A 94 -15.92 12.79 -10.64
CA HIS A 94 -16.98 12.55 -9.67
C HIS A 94 -18.23 12.00 -10.36
N VAL A 95 -18.72 10.85 -9.90
CA VAL A 95 -19.93 10.21 -10.40
C VAL A 95 -20.98 10.22 -9.29
N SER A 96 -22.02 11.02 -9.48
CA SER A 96 -23.18 11.00 -8.57
C SER A 96 -24.15 9.91 -9.02
N LEU A 97 -24.55 9.04 -8.09
CA LEU A 97 -25.50 7.96 -8.37
C LEU A 97 -26.96 8.43 -8.26
N LYS A 98 -27.18 9.72 -8.02
CA LYS A 98 -28.50 10.34 -7.96
C LYS A 98 -29.11 10.40 -9.37
N PRO A 99 -30.18 9.64 -9.66
CA PRO A 99 -30.82 9.73 -10.96
C PRO A 99 -31.73 10.95 -11.06
N ASP A 100 -31.99 11.38 -12.30
CA ASP A 100 -32.80 12.56 -12.60
C ASP A 100 -34.28 12.38 -12.23
N ASN A 101 -34.78 11.14 -12.10
CA ASN A 101 -36.17 10.81 -11.82
C ASN A 101 -36.31 9.72 -10.75
N GLY A 102 -36.55 10.14 -9.51
CA GLY A 102 -36.79 9.24 -8.37
C GLY A 102 -35.54 8.98 -7.52
N ASP A 103 -35.73 8.21 -6.45
CA ASP A 103 -34.65 7.78 -5.55
C ASP A 103 -34.65 6.24 -5.52
N PRO A 104 -34.05 5.58 -6.52
CA PRO A 104 -33.94 4.14 -6.53
C PRO A 104 -33.12 3.68 -5.34
N THR A 105 -33.58 2.62 -4.69
CA THR A 105 -32.87 1.97 -3.62
C THR A 105 -32.17 0.74 -4.16
N MET A 106 -30.92 0.53 -3.77
CA MET A 106 -30.27 -0.77 -3.89
C MET A 106 -30.88 -1.71 -2.85
N PRO A 107 -31.50 -2.85 -3.25
CA PRO A 107 -32.01 -3.84 -2.31
C PRO A 107 -30.96 -4.36 -1.33
N ALA A 108 -31.42 -5.06 -0.29
CA ALA A 108 -30.54 -5.79 0.62
C ALA A 108 -29.84 -6.93 -0.13
N HIS A 109 -28.54 -7.16 0.13
CA HIS A 109 -27.77 -8.25 -0.48
C HIS A 109 -27.82 -8.28 -2.01
N SER A 110 -27.71 -7.10 -2.63
CA SER A 110 -27.77 -6.98 -4.09
C SER A 110 -26.63 -6.12 -4.63
N HIS A 111 -26.32 -6.36 -5.89
CA HIS A 111 -25.32 -5.65 -6.67
C HIS A 111 -25.95 -4.48 -7.44
N HIS A 112 -25.16 -3.43 -7.66
CA HIS A 112 -25.54 -2.31 -8.50
C HIS A 112 -24.36 -1.86 -9.36
N VAL A 113 -24.52 -2.01 -10.68
CA VAL A 113 -23.51 -1.64 -11.66
C VAL A 113 -23.65 -0.16 -12.02
N VAL A 114 -22.59 0.60 -11.75
CA VAL A 114 -22.44 2.02 -12.06
C VAL A 114 -21.61 2.16 -13.34
N PRO A 115 -22.21 2.56 -14.47
CA PRO A 115 -21.46 2.74 -15.70
C PRO A 115 -20.55 3.97 -15.62
N VAL A 116 -19.29 3.81 -16.01
CA VAL A 116 -18.31 4.89 -16.12
C VAL A 116 -18.08 5.17 -17.60
N ARG A 117 -18.54 6.33 -18.08
CA ARG A 117 -18.54 6.67 -19.53
C ARG A 117 -17.20 7.20 -20.04
N THR A 118 -16.14 7.02 -19.27
CA THR A 118 -14.78 7.41 -19.61
C THR A 118 -13.92 6.16 -19.64
N ASN A 119 -13.04 6.04 -20.63
CA ASN A 119 -11.95 5.08 -20.54
C ASN A 119 -11.08 5.48 -19.33
N LEU A 120 -10.70 4.52 -18.49
CA LEU A 120 -9.80 4.74 -17.36
C LEU A 120 -8.33 4.45 -17.71
N ASP A 121 -8.03 4.33 -19.01
CA ASP A 121 -6.71 4.16 -19.62
C ASP A 121 -5.89 3.05 -18.93
N HIS A 122 -6.51 1.88 -18.77
CA HIS A 122 -5.94 0.65 -18.18
C HIS A 122 -5.54 0.76 -16.70
N TYR A 123 -5.56 1.96 -16.10
CA TYR A 123 -5.01 2.19 -14.78
C TYR A 123 -5.85 3.12 -13.89
N LEU A 124 -6.25 2.58 -12.75
CA LEU A 124 -7.01 3.28 -11.73
C LEU A 124 -6.11 3.56 -10.52
N VAL A 125 -5.74 4.83 -10.33
CA VAL A 125 -4.97 5.29 -9.17
C VAL A 125 -5.76 5.07 -7.89
N GLY A 126 -7.03 5.45 -7.89
CA GLY A 126 -7.90 5.31 -6.73
C GLY A 126 -9.38 5.42 -7.06
N LEU A 127 -10.21 4.78 -6.24
CA LEU A 127 -11.65 4.83 -6.31
C LEU A 127 -12.20 4.90 -4.90
N GLN A 128 -13.00 5.93 -4.63
CA GLN A 128 -13.54 6.23 -3.32
C GLN A 128 -15.06 6.29 -3.38
N LEU A 129 -15.71 5.57 -2.49
CA LEU A 129 -17.15 5.55 -2.32
C LEU A 129 -17.54 6.40 -1.11
N PHE A 130 -18.50 7.30 -1.30
CA PHE A 130 -19.02 8.16 -0.25
C PHE A 130 -20.53 7.98 -0.07
N GLU A 131 -21.02 8.10 1.16
CA GLU A 131 -22.44 8.27 1.48
C GLU A 131 -22.63 9.58 2.27
N ASP A 132 -23.45 10.49 1.74
CA ASP A 132 -23.69 11.82 2.33
C ASP A 132 -22.40 12.59 2.70
N GLY A 133 -21.33 12.36 1.93
CA GLY A 133 -20.01 12.98 2.12
C GLY A 133 -19.08 12.26 3.10
N VAL A 134 -19.50 11.14 3.68
CA VAL A 134 -18.65 10.27 4.51
C VAL A 134 -18.03 9.18 3.64
N LEU A 135 -16.71 9.02 3.70
CA LEU A 135 -16.01 7.93 3.00
C LEU A 135 -16.45 6.58 3.58
N LEU A 136 -16.92 5.69 2.71
CA LEU A 136 -17.35 4.34 3.05
C LEU A 136 -16.31 3.29 2.71
N ASP A 137 -15.78 3.35 1.49
CA ASP A 137 -14.86 2.36 0.95
C ASP A 137 -13.87 3.07 0.00
N GLU A 138 -12.67 2.52 -0.11
CA GLU A 138 -11.61 2.99 -0.98
C GLU A 138 -10.79 1.80 -1.52
N VAL A 139 -10.56 1.80 -2.83
CA VAL A 139 -9.60 0.92 -3.48
C VAL A 139 -8.57 1.76 -4.23
N GLN A 140 -7.32 1.29 -4.27
CA GLN A 140 -6.20 1.99 -4.90
C GLN A 140 -5.39 1.07 -5.80
N GLY A 141 -4.87 1.62 -6.90
CA GLY A 141 -3.89 0.97 -7.76
C GLY A 141 -4.38 -0.30 -8.45
N LEU A 142 -5.60 -0.29 -8.99
CA LEU A 142 -6.08 -1.37 -9.85
C LEU A 142 -5.53 -1.16 -11.28
N ASN A 143 -5.15 -2.23 -11.96
CA ASN A 143 -4.56 -2.19 -13.30
C ASN A 143 -5.16 -3.31 -14.15
N ASP A 144 -5.69 -2.95 -15.31
CA ASP A 144 -6.05 -3.89 -16.37
C ASP A 144 -5.07 -3.75 -17.53
N ALA A 145 -3.94 -4.44 -17.42
CA ALA A 145 -2.90 -4.38 -18.45
C ALA A 145 -3.27 -5.14 -19.72
N LEU A 146 -4.30 -5.99 -19.67
CA LEU A 146 -4.64 -6.92 -20.74
C LEU A 146 -5.81 -6.38 -21.58
N ALA A 147 -6.56 -5.40 -21.07
CA ALA A 147 -7.65 -4.72 -21.78
C ALA A 147 -8.64 -5.73 -22.37
N ASP A 148 -9.00 -6.72 -21.55
CA ASP A 148 -9.91 -7.81 -21.89
C ASP A 148 -11.14 -7.81 -20.96
N ASP A 149 -12.06 -8.77 -21.13
CA ASP A 149 -13.33 -8.78 -20.40
C ASP A 149 -13.19 -9.21 -18.91
N ARG A 150 -11.97 -9.16 -18.34
CA ARG A 150 -11.70 -9.50 -16.95
C ARG A 150 -11.67 -8.25 -16.08
N THR A 151 -12.08 -8.45 -14.84
CA THR A 151 -12.30 -7.39 -13.88
C THR A 151 -11.58 -7.66 -12.58
N TRP A 152 -11.39 -6.61 -11.79
CA TRP A 152 -10.97 -6.71 -10.40
C TRP A 152 -12.19 -6.97 -9.52
N GLN A 153 -12.18 -8.06 -8.78
CA GLN A 153 -13.30 -8.52 -7.95
C GLN A 153 -12.86 -8.72 -6.51
N ARG A 154 -13.65 -8.27 -5.54
CA ARG A 154 -13.49 -8.70 -4.14
C ARG A 154 -13.82 -10.19 -4.02
N TYR A 155 -13.00 -10.96 -3.32
CA TYR A 155 -13.24 -12.39 -3.14
C TYR A 155 -12.99 -12.86 -1.69
N PRO A 156 -14.02 -13.40 -1.02
CA PRO A 156 -15.42 -13.50 -1.47
C PRO A 156 -16.10 -12.12 -1.62
N ASP A 157 -17.30 -12.08 -2.20
CA ASP A 157 -18.15 -10.88 -2.20
C ASP A 157 -18.19 -10.24 -0.82
N GLY A 158 -18.05 -8.93 -0.78
CA GLY A 158 -18.12 -8.23 0.50
C GLY A 158 -16.82 -8.19 1.30
N GLU A 159 -15.78 -8.94 0.91
CA GLU A 159 -14.54 -9.03 1.69
C GLU A 159 -13.80 -7.70 1.68
N ASP A 160 -13.71 -7.05 2.84
CA ASP A 160 -13.01 -5.78 3.00
C ASP A 160 -12.18 -5.78 4.27
N THR A 161 -10.93 -6.25 4.13
CA THR A 161 -9.89 -6.17 5.16
C THR A 161 -9.09 -4.87 5.04
N GLY A 162 -9.42 -4.01 4.06
CA GLY A 162 -8.65 -2.84 3.68
C GLY A 162 -7.34 -3.21 2.97
N SER A 163 -7.22 -4.45 2.50
CA SER A 163 -6.04 -4.99 1.83
C SER A 163 -6.32 -5.19 0.35
N PHE A 164 -5.25 -5.17 -0.46
CA PHE A 164 -5.35 -5.61 -1.85
C PHE A 164 -5.58 -7.12 -1.95
N GLU A 165 -5.28 -7.88 -0.89
CA GLU A 165 -5.55 -9.32 -0.83
C GLU A 165 -7.04 -9.66 -0.95
N ASP A 166 -7.91 -8.68 -0.71
CA ASP A 166 -9.35 -8.82 -0.94
C ASP A 166 -9.67 -8.97 -2.44
N TRP A 167 -8.77 -8.56 -3.34
CA TRP A 167 -9.03 -8.41 -4.77
C TRP A 167 -8.36 -9.48 -5.63
N VAL A 168 -9.11 -10.00 -6.60
CA VAL A 168 -8.65 -10.95 -7.61
C VAL A 168 -9.00 -10.42 -9.01
N PHE A 169 -8.07 -10.56 -9.96
CA PHE A 169 -8.34 -10.25 -11.36
C PHE A 169 -8.87 -11.50 -12.09
N ALA A 170 -10.13 -11.49 -12.49
CA ALA A 170 -10.84 -12.69 -12.97
C ALA A 170 -11.90 -12.36 -14.04
N GLU A 171 -12.45 -13.41 -14.67
CA GLU A 171 -13.60 -13.29 -15.58
C GLU A 171 -14.76 -12.55 -14.93
N SER A 172 -15.31 -11.55 -15.62
CA SER A 172 -16.33 -10.67 -15.03
C SER A 172 -17.55 -11.42 -14.48
N THR A 173 -18.02 -10.95 -13.33
CA THR A 173 -19.25 -11.39 -12.66
C THR A 173 -20.29 -10.27 -12.57
N LYS A 174 -20.18 -9.26 -13.44
CA LYS A 174 -21.08 -8.09 -13.55
C LYS A 174 -22.54 -8.40 -13.22
N GLY A 175 -23.00 -7.88 -12.08
CA GLY A 175 -24.36 -7.95 -11.57
C GLY A 175 -24.70 -9.24 -10.80
N GLU A 176 -23.74 -10.12 -10.56
CA GLU A 176 -23.89 -11.45 -9.96
C GLU A 176 -22.84 -11.67 -8.85
N ASP A 177 -22.97 -12.75 -8.07
CA ASP A 177 -21.99 -13.08 -7.03
C ASP A 177 -20.63 -13.53 -7.63
N ASN A 178 -19.50 -13.08 -7.07
CA ASN A 178 -18.13 -13.48 -7.46
C ASN A 178 -17.82 -14.96 -7.05
N GLY A 179 -18.75 -15.60 -6.33
CA GLY A 179 -18.63 -16.83 -5.54
C GLY A 179 -18.56 -18.19 -6.24
N ASN A 180 -18.16 -18.30 -7.51
CA ASN A 180 -17.84 -19.61 -8.12
C ASN A 180 -16.60 -19.63 -9.05
N LEU A 181 -16.20 -18.50 -9.63
CA LEU A 181 -15.00 -18.39 -10.47
C LEU A 181 -13.75 -18.10 -9.62
N GLY A 182 -13.87 -17.22 -8.62
CA GLY A 182 -12.78 -16.91 -7.70
C GLY A 182 -12.27 -18.14 -6.93
N LYS A 183 -13.11 -19.15 -6.67
CA LYS A 183 -12.69 -20.40 -6.01
C LYS A 183 -11.78 -21.26 -6.89
N ALA A 184 -12.07 -21.40 -8.19
CA ALA A 184 -11.23 -22.19 -9.09
C ALA A 184 -9.88 -21.48 -9.35
N ILE A 185 -9.88 -20.15 -9.40
CA ILE A 185 -8.68 -19.34 -9.62
C ILE A 185 -7.85 -19.25 -8.31
N ALA A 186 -8.46 -19.00 -7.14
CA ALA A 186 -7.82 -19.02 -5.81
C ALA A 186 -7.33 -20.42 -5.39
N GLU A 187 -8.04 -21.50 -5.74
CA GLU A 187 -7.55 -22.87 -5.51
C GLU A 187 -6.40 -23.24 -6.47
N CYS A 188 -6.33 -22.64 -7.67
CA CYS A 188 -5.17 -22.75 -8.56
C CYS A 188 -3.98 -21.90 -8.09
N TYR A 189 -4.18 -20.77 -7.40
CA TYR A 189 -3.10 -20.00 -6.75
C TYR A 189 -2.32 -20.83 -5.69
N LEU A 190 -2.94 -21.85 -5.10
CA LEU A 190 -2.31 -22.75 -4.12
C LEU A 190 -1.84 -24.09 -4.71
N ASN A 191 -2.17 -24.38 -5.98
CA ASN A 191 -1.85 -25.65 -6.61
C ASN A 191 -0.90 -25.45 -7.82
N PRO A 192 0.39 -25.84 -7.71
CA PRO A 192 1.40 -25.58 -8.74
C PRO A 192 1.18 -26.32 -10.08
N LEU A 193 0.06 -27.03 -10.24
CA LEU A 193 -0.29 -27.79 -11.45
C LEU A 193 -1.28 -27.07 -12.39
N CYS A 194 -1.84 -25.92 -12.00
CA CYS A 194 -2.78 -25.16 -12.84
C CYS A 194 -2.13 -24.08 -13.72
N MET A 195 -0.84 -23.78 -13.53
CA MET A 195 -0.20 -22.63 -14.14
C MET A 195 0.06 -22.87 -15.63
N SER A 196 -0.95 -22.59 -16.46
CA SER A 196 -0.72 -22.03 -17.78
C SER A 196 -0.13 -20.64 -17.58
N LEU A 197 0.99 -20.39 -18.25
CA LEU A 197 1.77 -19.17 -18.14
C LEU A 197 0.92 -17.96 -18.57
N ASP A 198 1.20 -16.79 -18.01
CA ASP A 198 0.65 -15.45 -18.33
C ASP A 198 -0.45 -14.86 -17.43
N THR A 199 -0.84 -15.52 -16.33
CA THR A 199 -1.63 -14.84 -15.28
C THR A 199 -0.71 -14.15 -14.27
N PRO A 200 -0.97 -12.87 -13.91
CA PRO A 200 -0.18 -12.21 -12.88
C PRO A 200 -0.29 -12.95 -11.54
N ALA A 201 0.86 -13.17 -10.91
CA ALA A 201 0.96 -13.92 -9.66
C ALA A 201 1.14 -12.98 -8.46
N HIS A 202 0.29 -13.12 -7.43
CA HIS A 202 0.52 -12.52 -6.12
C HIS A 202 1.52 -13.35 -5.31
N LYS A 203 2.47 -12.69 -4.65
CA LYS A 203 3.48 -13.35 -3.79
C LYS A 203 4.00 -12.40 -2.73
N SER A 204 3.99 -12.87 -1.49
CA SER A 204 4.63 -12.21 -0.35
C SER A 204 6.06 -12.68 -0.18
N HIS A 205 6.97 -11.74 0.06
CA HIS A 205 8.40 -11.96 0.28
C HIS A 205 8.78 -11.43 1.65
N VAL A 206 9.57 -12.20 2.39
CA VAL A 206 10.09 -11.76 3.70
C VAL A 206 11.53 -11.32 3.53
N LEU A 207 11.77 -10.03 3.75
CA LEU A 207 13.10 -9.44 3.79
C LEU A 207 13.52 -9.27 5.25
N ASN A 208 14.62 -9.92 5.62
CA ASN A 208 15.20 -9.76 6.94
C ASN A 208 16.28 -8.67 6.88
N VAL A 209 16.03 -7.58 7.59
CA VAL A 209 16.98 -6.48 7.78
C VAL A 209 17.41 -6.55 9.25
N ASP A 210 18.61 -7.07 9.47
CA ASP A 210 19.12 -7.48 10.78
C ASP A 210 18.17 -8.43 11.52
N GLU A 211 17.60 -7.99 12.65
CA GLU A 211 16.67 -8.76 13.49
C GLU A 211 15.19 -8.45 13.17
N THR A 212 14.92 -7.61 12.17
CA THR A 212 13.55 -7.21 11.80
C THR A 212 13.16 -7.82 10.46
N ALA A 213 12.02 -8.52 10.46
CA ALA A 213 11.41 -9.05 9.24
C ALA A 213 10.41 -8.04 8.66
N PHE A 214 10.52 -7.79 7.36
CA PHE A 214 9.59 -6.97 6.60
C PHE A 214 8.91 -7.83 5.53
N THR A 215 7.61 -7.68 5.38
CA THR A 215 6.85 -8.29 4.30
C THR A 215 6.79 -7.33 3.12
N VAL A 216 7.07 -7.83 1.93
CA VAL A 216 6.92 -7.12 0.66
C VAL A 216 6.02 -7.95 -0.24
N ASP A 217 4.93 -7.36 -0.70
CA ASP A 217 3.95 -8.04 -1.54
C ASP A 217 4.14 -7.64 -2.99
N THR A 218 4.07 -8.61 -3.88
CA THR A 218 4.22 -8.41 -5.32
C THR A 218 3.04 -9.01 -6.07
N PHE A 219 2.57 -8.30 -7.09
CA PHE A 219 1.64 -8.82 -8.08
C PHE A 219 2.23 -8.54 -9.46
N SER A 220 2.63 -9.59 -10.20
CA SER A 220 3.40 -9.42 -11.43
C SER A 220 3.08 -10.47 -12.49
N THR A 221 3.10 -10.05 -13.76
CA THR A 221 3.06 -10.96 -14.92
C THR A 221 4.37 -11.72 -15.12
N SER A 222 5.42 -11.39 -14.36
CA SER A 222 6.69 -12.12 -14.33
C SER A 222 6.88 -12.83 -13.00
N SER A 223 7.60 -13.95 -13.02
CA SER A 223 7.97 -14.65 -11.79
C SER A 223 9.03 -13.87 -11.03
N VAL A 224 8.73 -13.48 -9.79
CA VAL A 224 9.75 -12.91 -8.88
C VAL A 224 10.68 -14.03 -8.39
N THR A 225 11.90 -14.03 -8.92
CA THR A 225 12.94 -15.04 -8.66
C THR A 225 13.84 -14.67 -7.49
N GLY A 226 13.92 -13.40 -7.11
CA GLY A 226 14.67 -12.95 -5.95
C GLY A 226 14.36 -11.51 -5.57
N MET A 227 14.57 -11.18 -4.31
CA MET A 227 14.39 -9.84 -3.77
C MET A 227 15.44 -9.59 -2.69
N ASP A 228 16.18 -8.49 -2.80
CA ASP A 228 17.23 -8.10 -1.84
C ASP A 228 17.13 -6.61 -1.50
N LEU A 229 17.52 -6.25 -0.28
CA LEU A 229 17.66 -4.85 0.14
C LEU A 229 19.14 -4.51 0.31
N ASP A 230 19.60 -3.47 -0.39
CA ASP A 230 20.89 -2.83 -0.20
C ASP A 230 20.68 -1.58 0.67
N GLN A 231 21.11 -1.66 1.93
CA GLN A 231 20.92 -0.58 2.91
C GLN A 231 21.87 0.60 2.66
N GLU A 232 23.05 0.36 2.09
CA GLU A 232 24.03 1.42 1.80
C GLU A 232 23.53 2.31 0.66
N GLU A 233 23.03 1.68 -0.41
CA GLU A 233 22.47 2.37 -1.57
C GLU A 233 20.97 2.71 -1.44
N LYS A 234 20.34 2.34 -0.31
CA LYS A 234 18.90 2.51 -0.04
C LYS A 234 18.03 1.95 -1.17
N LYS A 235 18.36 0.74 -1.60
CA LYS A 235 17.88 0.16 -2.85
C LYS A 235 17.25 -1.21 -2.63
N LEU A 236 16.00 -1.37 -3.06
CA LEU A 236 15.31 -2.65 -3.16
C LEU A 236 15.52 -3.21 -4.57
N VAL A 237 16.12 -4.38 -4.68
CA VAL A 237 16.41 -5.06 -5.95
C VAL A 237 15.45 -6.24 -6.11
N VAL A 238 14.69 -6.25 -7.20
CA VAL A 238 13.74 -7.30 -7.55
C VAL A 238 14.16 -7.95 -8.86
N ARG A 239 14.35 -9.27 -8.84
CA ARG A 239 14.71 -10.06 -10.02
C ARG A 239 13.49 -10.78 -10.54
N LEU A 240 13.24 -10.62 -11.82
CA LEU A 240 12.06 -11.10 -12.52
C LEU A 240 12.51 -12.04 -13.64
N SER A 241 11.79 -13.14 -13.78
CA SER A 241 11.94 -14.06 -14.89
C SER A 241 10.62 -14.23 -15.62
N LYS A 242 10.69 -14.16 -16.96
CA LYS A 242 9.56 -14.44 -17.84
C LYS A 242 10.00 -15.52 -18.84
N SER A 243 9.26 -16.62 -18.90
CA SER A 243 9.48 -17.64 -19.92
C SER A 243 9.30 -17.00 -21.30
N SER A 244 10.40 -16.93 -22.02
CA SER A 244 10.54 -16.18 -23.26
C SER A 244 9.75 -16.81 -24.40
N GLU A 245 8.55 -16.30 -24.72
CA GLU A 245 7.99 -16.35 -26.09
C GLU A 245 7.15 -15.13 -26.50
N GLU A 246 6.74 -14.24 -25.60
CA GLU A 246 5.88 -13.10 -25.98
C GLU A 246 6.56 -11.74 -25.88
N SER A 247 6.21 -10.86 -26.83
CA SER A 247 6.68 -9.48 -26.98
C SER A 247 6.07 -8.50 -25.98
N ASP A 248 5.36 -9.00 -24.99
CA ASP A 248 4.31 -8.23 -24.34
C ASP A 248 4.86 -7.45 -23.15
N LEU A 249 4.37 -6.22 -23.06
CA LEU A 249 4.62 -5.33 -21.94
C LEU A 249 4.27 -6.08 -20.65
N SER A 250 5.21 -6.10 -19.70
CA SER A 250 5.07 -6.79 -18.44
C SER A 250 5.07 -5.77 -17.31
N PHE A 251 4.50 -6.13 -16.17
CA PHE A 251 4.42 -5.21 -15.04
C PHE A 251 4.68 -5.91 -13.72
N ILE A 252 5.04 -5.12 -12.73
CA ILE A 252 5.08 -5.50 -11.32
C ILE A 252 4.45 -4.40 -10.49
N HIS A 253 3.46 -4.79 -9.69
CA HIS A 253 2.99 -4.03 -8.55
C HIS A 253 3.77 -4.53 -7.34
N ILE A 254 4.37 -3.62 -6.59
CA ILE A 254 5.13 -3.95 -5.39
C ILE A 254 4.68 -3.06 -4.25
N SER A 255 4.30 -3.66 -3.12
CA SER A 255 3.91 -2.94 -1.90
C SER A 255 4.86 -3.29 -0.77
N PHE A 256 5.38 -2.28 -0.09
CA PHE A 256 6.31 -2.44 1.02
C PHE A 256 6.06 -1.41 2.13
N PRO A 257 6.37 -1.75 3.39
CA PRO A 257 6.25 -0.82 4.50
C PRO A 257 7.14 0.41 4.33
N LYS A 258 6.65 1.58 4.70
CA LYS A 258 7.44 2.83 4.73
C LYS A 258 8.62 2.78 5.70
N THR A 259 8.55 1.88 6.68
CA THR A 259 9.64 1.58 7.61
C THR A 259 10.77 0.77 6.97
N LEU A 260 10.51 0.08 5.85
CA LEU A 260 11.52 -0.64 5.07
C LEU A 260 12.24 0.31 4.10
N LEU A 261 11.48 1.03 3.29
CA LEU A 261 11.97 1.97 2.28
C LEU A 261 10.93 3.08 2.09
N SER A 262 11.35 4.35 2.00
CA SER A 262 10.40 5.49 1.89
C SER A 262 11.01 6.77 1.32
N GLY A 263 10.14 7.75 1.07
CA GLY A 263 10.47 9.07 0.54
C GLY A 263 10.34 9.10 -0.98
N ASP A 264 11.10 9.98 -1.63
CA ASP A 264 11.10 10.03 -3.10
C ASP A 264 11.77 8.75 -3.64
N PHE A 265 11.19 8.21 -4.72
CA PHE A 265 11.65 6.98 -5.36
C PHE A 265 12.28 7.26 -6.72
N ILE A 266 13.28 6.43 -7.06
CA ILE A 266 13.84 6.32 -8.40
C ILE A 266 13.78 4.84 -8.79
N VAL A 267 13.26 4.55 -9.98
CA VAL A 267 13.20 3.19 -10.53
C VAL A 267 14.15 3.06 -11.71
N ASN A 268 15.05 2.08 -11.66
CA ASN A 268 15.92 1.69 -12.76
C ASN A 268 15.66 0.24 -13.17
N ILE A 269 15.80 -0.07 -14.46
CA ILE A 269 15.69 -1.44 -14.98
C ILE A 269 17.03 -1.82 -15.61
N ASP A 270 17.51 -3.02 -15.30
CA ASP A 270 18.73 -3.64 -15.85
C ASP A 270 20.00 -2.80 -15.72
N GLN A 271 20.18 -2.13 -14.57
CA GLN A 271 21.32 -1.24 -14.29
C GLN A 271 21.46 -0.07 -15.27
N GLY A 272 20.39 0.28 -16.00
CA GLY A 272 20.39 1.39 -16.93
C GLY A 272 20.53 2.75 -16.23
N GLU A 273 21.20 3.70 -16.90
CA GLU A 273 21.36 5.08 -16.39
C GLU A 273 20.09 5.94 -16.54
N SER A 274 19.06 5.44 -17.22
CA SER A 274 17.81 6.18 -17.45
C SER A 274 16.72 5.72 -16.48
N GLN A 275 16.23 6.66 -15.67
CA GLN A 275 15.06 6.47 -14.82
C GLN A 275 13.88 6.01 -15.66
N GLN A 276 13.21 4.97 -15.19
CA GLN A 276 12.02 4.43 -15.82
C GLN A 276 10.78 5.09 -15.21
N PRO A 277 9.75 5.39 -16.00
CA PRO A 277 8.50 5.86 -15.46
C PRO A 277 7.89 4.76 -14.56
N PHE A 278 7.32 5.19 -13.44
CA PHE A 278 6.58 4.33 -12.53
C PHE A 278 5.46 5.16 -11.91
N PHE A 279 4.44 4.48 -11.41
CA PHE A 279 3.39 5.10 -10.61
C PHE A 279 3.60 4.76 -9.15
N ALA A 280 3.45 5.74 -8.27
CA ALA A 280 3.56 5.56 -6.83
C ALA A 280 2.24 5.91 -6.16
N VAL A 281 1.75 4.99 -5.34
CA VAL A 281 0.62 5.23 -4.44
C VAL A 281 1.11 4.99 -3.03
N GLU A 282 0.78 5.89 -2.12
CA GLU A 282 1.21 5.79 -0.74
C GLU A 282 0.05 5.96 0.23
N ASN A 283 0.04 5.15 1.28
CA ASN A 283 -0.82 5.37 2.44
C ASN A 283 0.04 5.69 3.69
N ASN A 284 -0.56 5.65 4.88
CA ASN A 284 0.16 5.97 6.12
C ASN A 284 1.25 4.97 6.50
N THR A 285 1.17 3.74 6.00
CA THR A 285 2.01 2.60 6.44
C THR A 285 2.84 1.99 5.33
N HIS A 286 2.37 2.03 4.08
CA HIS A 286 2.98 1.38 2.93
C HIS A 286 3.14 2.35 1.76
N SER A 287 4.16 2.08 0.97
CA SER A 287 4.30 2.61 -0.38
C SER A 287 4.01 1.47 -1.37
N ARG A 288 3.42 1.82 -2.51
CA ARG A 288 3.10 0.90 -3.59
C ARG A 288 3.62 1.49 -4.90
N LEU A 289 4.43 0.73 -5.61
CA LEU A 289 4.95 1.12 -6.92
C LEU A 289 4.41 0.19 -8.00
N ILE A 290 4.08 0.76 -9.15
CA ILE A 290 3.67 0.04 -10.35
C ILE A 290 4.66 0.37 -11.44
N ILE A 291 5.31 -0.68 -11.94
CA ILE A 291 6.48 -0.58 -12.80
C ILE A 291 6.24 -1.47 -14.01
N GLU A 292 6.23 -0.84 -15.19
CA GLU A 292 6.15 -1.53 -16.46
C GLU A 292 7.55 -1.79 -17.03
N PHE A 293 7.72 -2.91 -17.70
CA PHE A 293 8.99 -3.33 -18.28
C PHE A 293 8.79 -4.19 -19.53
N GLY A 294 9.78 -4.16 -20.42
CA GLY A 294 9.78 -4.96 -21.65
C GLY A 294 10.07 -6.45 -21.39
N PRO A 295 9.92 -7.30 -22.42
CA PRO A 295 9.95 -8.76 -22.29
C PRO A 295 11.31 -9.29 -21.83
N GLY A 296 11.32 -10.52 -21.29
CA GLY A 296 12.52 -11.23 -20.85
C GLY A 296 12.82 -11.06 -19.36
N ASP A 297 13.94 -11.65 -18.92
CA ASP A 297 14.41 -11.52 -17.54
C ASP A 297 14.81 -10.06 -17.27
N ARG A 298 14.35 -9.52 -16.14
CA ARG A 298 14.58 -8.12 -15.75
C ARG A 298 15.06 -8.01 -14.32
N THR A 299 15.87 -6.99 -14.06
CA THR A 299 16.18 -6.54 -12.71
C THR A 299 15.60 -5.15 -12.49
N VAL A 300 14.63 -5.04 -11.59
CA VAL A 300 14.04 -3.77 -11.17
C VAL A 300 14.75 -3.30 -9.90
N GLU A 301 15.26 -2.09 -9.93
CA GLU A 301 15.94 -1.44 -8.80
C GLU A 301 15.13 -0.23 -8.35
N ILE A 302 14.68 -0.23 -7.10
CA ILE A 302 13.89 0.83 -6.48
C ILE A 302 14.76 1.51 -5.43
N VAL A 303 15.20 2.73 -5.69
CA VAL A 303 15.99 3.54 -4.76
C VAL A 303 15.07 4.49 -4.02
N GLY A 304 15.10 4.45 -2.69
CA GLY A 304 14.35 5.37 -1.82
C GLY A 304 15.23 6.43 -1.19
N THR A 305 14.60 7.46 -0.62
CA THR A 305 15.32 8.49 0.16
C THR A 305 15.76 7.97 1.52
N ASN A 306 14.96 7.10 2.12
CA ASN A 306 15.20 6.48 3.43
C ASN A 306 15.07 4.96 3.31
N VAL A 307 15.83 4.25 4.13
CA VAL A 307 15.80 2.78 4.27
C VAL A 307 15.81 2.41 5.74
N ALA A 308 15.28 1.23 6.09
CA ALA A 308 15.39 0.67 7.42
C ALA A 308 16.86 0.72 7.89
N PRO A 309 17.15 1.26 9.09
CA PRO A 309 18.52 1.42 9.57
C PRO A 309 19.13 0.08 10.00
N GLU A 310 20.42 -0.11 9.67
CA GLU A 310 21.28 -1.27 10.03
C GLU A 310 21.49 -1.52 11.55
N PHE A 311 20.87 -0.68 12.38
CA PHE A 311 21.09 -0.66 13.80
C PHE A 311 19.74 -0.56 14.51
N GLY A 312 19.27 -1.68 15.04
CA GLY A 312 18.12 -1.69 15.95
C GLY A 312 18.32 -0.68 17.09
N GLY A 313 17.25 -0.11 17.64
CA GLY A 313 17.36 0.97 18.64
C GLY A 313 18.29 0.68 19.84
N ALA A 314 18.53 -0.60 20.15
CA ALA A 314 19.47 -1.03 21.17
C ALA A 314 20.95 -0.65 20.88
N SER A 315 21.42 -0.72 19.63
CA SER A 315 22.82 -0.37 19.30
C SER A 315 23.04 1.14 19.33
N ILE A 316 22.04 1.95 18.97
CA ILE A 316 22.05 3.40 19.18
C ILE A 316 22.15 3.73 20.68
N LEU A 317 21.37 3.05 21.53
CA LEU A 317 21.45 3.22 22.99
C LEU A 317 22.82 2.83 23.54
N LEU A 318 23.45 1.76 23.03
CA LEU A 318 24.80 1.36 23.42
C LEU A 318 25.86 2.36 22.95
N ALA A 319 25.72 2.93 21.75
CA ALA A 319 26.60 3.99 21.26
C ALA A 319 26.52 5.25 22.12
N ILE A 320 25.30 5.66 22.51
CA ILE A 320 25.08 6.79 23.43
C ILE A 320 25.65 6.50 24.82
N ALA A 321 25.41 5.29 25.36
CA ALA A 321 25.91 4.91 26.68
C ALA A 321 27.45 4.90 26.73
N SER A 322 28.10 4.36 25.69
CA SER A 322 29.57 4.30 25.60
C SER A 322 30.21 5.68 25.43
N THR A 323 29.66 6.55 24.58
CA THR A 323 30.13 7.95 24.46
C THR A 323 29.91 8.75 25.73
N THR A 324 28.77 8.58 26.41
CA THR A 324 28.50 9.21 27.70
C THR A 324 29.50 8.78 28.77
N LEU A 325 29.80 7.48 28.84
CA LEU A 325 30.79 6.95 29.77
C LEU A 325 32.20 7.51 29.48
N ALA A 326 32.59 7.59 28.21
CA ALA A 326 33.87 8.18 27.80
C ALA A 326 33.99 9.65 28.23
N LEU A 327 32.93 10.45 28.03
CA LEU A 327 32.88 11.85 28.47
C LEU A 327 33.00 11.98 30.00
N ILE A 328 32.34 11.11 30.76
CA ILE A 328 32.46 11.09 32.24
C ILE A 328 33.90 10.80 32.67
N ILE A 329 34.58 9.85 32.01
CA ILE A 329 35.98 9.50 32.31
C ILE A 329 36.91 10.67 32.02
N VAL A 330 36.75 11.33 30.87
CA VAL A 330 37.57 12.50 30.49
C VAL A 330 37.34 13.66 31.45
N ALA A 331 36.08 13.98 31.79
CA ALA A 331 35.74 15.04 32.73
C ALA A 331 36.34 14.78 34.12
N ARG A 332 36.27 13.53 34.61
CA ARG A 332 36.90 13.14 35.89
C ARG A 332 38.41 13.33 35.86
N ARG A 333 39.09 12.94 34.78
CA ARG A 333 40.54 13.13 34.63
C ARG A 333 40.93 14.60 34.59
N TYR A 334 40.20 15.42 33.85
CA TYR A 334 40.43 16.86 33.78
C TYR A 334 40.30 17.54 35.16
N LEU A 335 39.29 17.14 35.94
CA LEU A 335 39.07 17.66 37.28
C LEU A 335 40.11 17.17 38.31
N ALA A 336 40.75 16.03 38.10
CA ALA A 336 41.78 15.51 39.01
C ALA A 336 43.16 16.14 38.80
N VAL A 337 43.41 16.75 37.63
CA VAL A 337 44.68 17.39 37.27
C VAL A 337 44.69 18.89 37.66
N LYS A 338 43.53 19.46 37.99
CA LYS A 338 43.36 20.85 38.48
C LYS A 338 43.15 20.90 39.99
#